data_AF-A0A9P6PW69-F1
#
_entry.id   AF-A0A9P6PW69-F1
#
_cell.length_a   1.000
_cell.length_b   1.000
_cell.length_c   1.000
_cell.angle_alpha   90.00
_cell.angle_beta   90.00
_cell.angle_gamma   90.00
#
_symmetry.space_group_name_H-M   'P 1'
#
loop_
_entity.id
_entity.type
_entity.pdbx_description
1 polymer ?
#
loop_
_entity_poly.entity_id
_entity_poly.type
_entity_poly.pdbx_seq_one_letter_code
_entity_poly.pdbx_strand_id
1 'polypeptide(L)'
;MTLIAAAGNDGGQGICMVSDTGRDDLSSFVVSVGNIYANYYISTYAVAICPYGSSQACAIPISLASSATLVPILFKGGSFSDRCGHEIYNGIDAKGESILALKDVTHCKFNKRRAIARESGTADMLIKTFPHGTGGLFGSPNFTMGLTKNRAGQNYLKIRKKYPRNTFIWSKKPSTIQIEGGGHHSTPHPSVWMASFGPILISLLLEATLMRRDDNYHTNPKNSSPNQVSLPAMSLFKSNKNKTSSAASTPAQTPRTSIQEQRTATPIQATKMTREQALQSIMQKSMRDVPFAAFVM
;
A
#
# COMPACT_ATOMS: atom_id res chain seq x y z
N MET A 1 -21.64 15.91 -20.42
CA MET A 1 -20.36 15.21 -20.59
C MET A 1 -19.87 14.86 -19.20
N THR A 2 -19.48 13.61 -18.91
CA THR A 2 -19.00 13.23 -17.57
C THR A 2 -17.47 13.30 -17.56
N LEU A 3 -16.90 14.15 -16.72
CA LEU A 3 -15.46 14.23 -16.49
C LEU A 3 -15.07 13.24 -15.38
N ILE A 4 -14.17 12.30 -15.69
CA ILE A 4 -13.62 11.37 -14.70
C ILE A 4 -12.15 11.71 -14.51
N ALA A 5 -11.76 12.09 -13.30
CA ALA A 5 -10.39 12.45 -12.94
C ALA A 5 -9.80 11.49 -11.90
N ALA A 6 -8.49 11.31 -11.89
CA ALA A 6 -7.81 10.64 -10.79
C ALA A 6 -7.73 11.57 -9.59
N ALA A 7 -7.98 11.05 -8.38
CA ALA A 7 -7.86 11.85 -7.17
C ALA A 7 -6.42 12.38 -6.95
N GLY A 8 -5.41 11.68 -7.47
CA GLY A 8 -4.00 11.97 -7.18
C GLY A 8 -3.41 10.94 -6.20
N ASN A 9 -2.10 10.94 -6.06
CA ASN A 9 -1.35 10.00 -5.20
C ASN A 9 -0.55 10.71 -4.10
N ASP A 10 -0.79 12.00 -3.90
CA ASP A 10 -0.05 12.83 -2.95
C ASP A 10 -0.60 12.74 -1.50
N GLY A 11 -1.56 11.84 -1.26
CA GLY A 11 -2.14 11.61 0.06
C GLY A 11 -1.06 11.29 1.11
N GLY A 12 -0.78 12.27 1.97
CA GLY A 12 0.17 12.19 3.07
C GLY A 12 -0.35 12.93 4.29
N GLN A 13 0.00 12.46 5.50
CA GLN A 13 -0.31 13.12 6.77
C GLN A 13 -1.81 13.40 7.05
N GLY A 14 -2.71 12.62 6.45
CA GLY A 14 -4.15 12.79 6.65
C GLY A 14 -4.78 13.95 5.89
N ILE A 15 -4.06 14.57 4.95
CA ILE A 15 -4.58 15.62 4.09
C ILE A 15 -5.15 14.99 2.81
N CYS A 16 -6.43 15.24 2.54
CA CYS A 16 -7.05 14.88 1.27
C CYS A 16 -6.54 15.82 0.18
N MET A 17 -5.59 15.35 -0.63
CA MET A 17 -5.06 16.09 -1.78
C MET A 17 -5.71 15.53 -3.04
N VAL A 18 -6.94 16.00 -3.30
CA VAL A 18 -7.61 15.77 -4.59
C VAL A 18 -7.06 16.80 -5.58
N SER A 19 -6.60 16.35 -6.74
CA SER A 19 -6.17 17.24 -7.82
C SER A 19 -7.30 18.20 -8.23
N ASP A 20 -6.94 19.38 -8.73
CA ASP A 20 -7.94 20.41 -9.08
C ASP A 20 -8.92 19.93 -10.16
N THR A 21 -8.50 19.00 -11.03
CA THR A 21 -9.37 18.38 -12.04
C THR A 21 -10.43 17.44 -11.46
N GLY A 22 -10.26 16.99 -10.22
CA GLY A 22 -11.25 16.20 -9.47
C GLY A 22 -12.04 17.00 -8.43
N ARG A 23 -11.85 18.32 -8.36
CA ARG A 23 -12.53 19.22 -7.39
C ARG A 23 -13.71 19.98 -7.98
N ASP A 24 -13.89 19.95 -9.30
CA ASP A 24 -15.00 20.63 -9.96
C ASP A 24 -16.33 19.89 -9.67
N ASP A 25 -17.42 20.62 -9.49
CA ASP A 25 -18.77 20.10 -9.21
C ASP A 25 -19.29 19.22 -10.35
N LEU A 26 -18.73 19.39 -11.55
CA LEU A 26 -19.03 18.58 -12.74
C LEU A 26 -18.13 17.34 -12.87
N SER A 27 -17.16 17.17 -11.98
CA SER A 27 -16.18 16.09 -12.01
C SER A 27 -16.52 14.97 -11.03
N SER A 28 -16.26 13.73 -11.45
CA SER A 28 -16.17 12.59 -10.56
C SER A 28 -14.71 12.20 -10.42
N PHE A 29 -14.21 12.11 -9.18
CA PHE A 29 -12.85 11.64 -8.93
C PHE A 29 -12.84 10.16 -8.53
N VAL A 30 -11.81 9.45 -8.95
CA VAL A 30 -11.60 8.03 -8.63
C VAL A 30 -10.47 7.90 -7.62
N VAL A 31 -10.76 7.25 -6.50
CA VAL A 31 -9.76 6.84 -5.50
C VAL A 31 -9.29 5.41 -5.80
N SER A 32 -8.00 5.16 -5.61
CA SER A 32 -7.45 3.81 -5.73
C SER A 32 -7.60 3.07 -4.40
N VAL A 33 -8.12 1.84 -4.44
CA VAL A 33 -8.06 0.88 -3.34
C VAL A 33 -7.02 -0.18 -3.66
N GLY A 34 -6.31 -0.65 -2.63
CA GLY A 34 -5.34 -1.73 -2.82
C GLY A 34 -6.02 -3.00 -3.34
N ASN A 35 -5.46 -3.62 -4.37
CA ASN A 35 -6.02 -4.85 -4.93
C ASN A 35 -6.16 -5.95 -3.86
N ILE A 36 -7.26 -6.71 -3.92
CA ILE A 36 -7.45 -7.91 -3.08
C ILE A 36 -6.49 -9.01 -3.51
N TYR A 37 -6.24 -9.11 -4.83
CA TYR A 37 -5.36 -10.10 -5.43
C TYR A 37 -4.28 -9.43 -6.27
N ALA A 38 -3.09 -10.01 -6.30
CA ALA A 38 -2.07 -9.65 -7.28
C ALA A 38 -1.17 -10.84 -7.62
N ASN A 39 -0.47 -10.69 -8.74
CA ASN A 39 0.53 -11.63 -9.19
C ASN A 39 1.84 -11.40 -8.44
N TYR A 40 2.22 -12.38 -7.64
CA TYR A 40 3.50 -12.39 -6.93
C TYR A 40 4.23 -13.69 -7.22
N TYR A 41 5.55 -13.66 -7.12
CA TYR A 41 6.30 -14.90 -7.00
C TYR A 41 6.08 -15.48 -5.61
N ILE A 42 6.23 -16.80 -5.50
CA ILE A 42 6.07 -17.54 -4.26
C ILE A 42 7.42 -18.13 -3.91
N SER A 43 7.76 -18.07 -2.64
CA SER A 43 8.80 -18.92 -2.07
C SER A 43 8.20 -19.79 -0.99
N THR A 44 8.62 -21.05 -0.98
CA THR A 44 8.21 -22.04 0.01
C THR A 44 9.38 -22.29 0.95
N TYR A 45 9.13 -22.16 2.25
CA TYR A 45 10.12 -22.44 3.28
C TYR A 45 9.51 -23.29 4.39
N ALA A 46 10.02 -24.51 4.56
CA ALA A 46 9.49 -25.51 5.49
C ALA A 46 7.95 -25.55 5.48
N VAL A 47 7.37 -25.76 4.29
CA VAL A 47 5.94 -25.78 3.95
C VAL A 47 5.20 -24.44 3.92
N ALA A 48 5.75 -23.36 4.46
CA ALA A 48 5.06 -22.07 4.38
C ALA A 48 5.23 -21.41 3.02
N ILE A 49 4.10 -21.04 2.42
CA ILE A 49 4.02 -20.27 1.19
C ILE A 49 4.10 -18.79 1.55
N CYS A 50 5.16 -18.13 1.09
CA CYS A 50 5.43 -16.74 1.39
C CYS A 50 5.61 -15.96 0.09
N PRO A 51 4.77 -14.94 -0.17
CA PRO A 51 4.85 -14.22 -1.42
C PRO A 51 5.95 -13.17 -1.43
N TYR A 52 6.49 -12.92 -2.62
CA TYR A 52 7.43 -11.83 -2.86
C TYR A 52 7.26 -11.21 -4.26
N GLY A 53 7.51 -9.91 -4.37
CA GLY A 53 7.61 -9.21 -5.65
C GLY A 53 9.07 -9.10 -6.07
N SER A 54 9.38 -9.31 -7.35
CA SER A 54 10.72 -9.05 -7.86
C SER A 54 11.01 -7.54 -7.91
N SER A 55 12.29 -7.17 -7.94
CA SER A 55 12.66 -5.75 -8.11
C SER A 55 12.14 -5.20 -9.45
N GLN A 56 11.69 -3.94 -9.43
CA GLN A 56 11.08 -3.30 -10.60
C GLN A 56 12.07 -3.09 -11.75
N ALA A 57 13.35 -2.89 -11.43
CA ALA A 57 14.36 -2.56 -12.43
C ALA A 57 14.73 -3.75 -13.33
N CYS A 58 14.43 -4.98 -12.90
CA CYS A 58 14.86 -6.17 -13.64
C CYS A 58 13.69 -7.13 -13.92
N ALA A 59 12.63 -7.14 -13.11
CA ALA A 59 11.55 -8.12 -13.18
C ALA A 59 12.03 -9.60 -13.17
N ILE A 60 13.30 -9.84 -12.84
CA ILE A 60 13.90 -11.17 -12.78
C ILE A 60 13.49 -11.80 -11.44
N PRO A 61 12.89 -13.00 -11.44
CA PRO A 61 12.63 -13.73 -10.20
C PRO A 61 13.93 -14.05 -9.48
N ILE A 62 13.86 -14.19 -8.17
CA ILE A 62 14.98 -14.76 -7.43
C ILE A 62 15.16 -16.21 -7.90
N SER A 63 16.36 -16.53 -8.40
CA SER A 63 16.74 -17.86 -8.87
C SER A 63 18.03 -18.27 -8.19
N LEU A 64 17.89 -18.97 -7.06
CA LEU A 64 19.04 -19.53 -6.33
C LEU A 64 19.20 -21.02 -6.58
N ALA A 65 20.41 -21.49 -6.29
CA ALA A 65 20.64 -22.91 -6.10
C ALA A 65 19.70 -23.44 -5.00
N SER A 66 19.21 -24.67 -5.18
CA SER A 66 18.34 -25.34 -4.21
C SER A 66 18.98 -25.55 -2.84
N SER A 67 20.32 -25.44 -2.75
CA SER A 67 21.09 -25.51 -1.50
C SER A 67 21.06 -24.22 -0.69
N ALA A 68 20.68 -23.09 -1.28
CA ALA A 68 20.68 -21.81 -0.58
C ALA A 68 19.59 -21.76 0.49
N THR A 69 19.97 -21.24 1.65
CA THR A 69 19.10 -20.97 2.78
C THR A 69 18.84 -19.48 2.90
N LEU A 70 17.86 -19.11 3.74
CA LEU A 70 17.58 -17.72 4.08
C LEU A 70 18.21 -17.39 5.43
N VAL A 71 19.04 -16.36 5.43
CA VAL A 71 19.77 -15.88 6.58
C VAL A 71 19.20 -14.52 7.00
N PRO A 72 18.43 -14.46 8.10
CA PRO A 72 17.87 -13.19 8.55
C PRO A 72 18.96 -12.31 9.15
N ILE A 73 18.98 -11.04 8.75
CA ILE A 73 19.87 -10.04 9.34
C ILE A 73 19.17 -9.47 10.58
N LEU A 74 19.66 -9.88 11.75
CA LEU A 74 19.04 -9.57 13.05
C LEU A 74 20.01 -8.75 13.93
N PHE A 75 19.46 -7.90 14.78
CA PHE A 75 20.16 -7.37 15.94
C PHE A 75 20.41 -8.45 16.99
N LYS A 76 21.28 -8.18 17.97
CA LYS A 76 21.52 -9.07 19.13
C LYS A 76 20.23 -9.44 19.89
N GLY A 77 19.20 -8.59 19.84
CA GLY A 77 17.87 -8.86 20.42
C GLY A 77 16.93 -9.72 19.55
N GLY A 78 17.38 -10.22 18.39
CA GLY A 78 16.58 -11.06 17.49
C GLY A 78 15.53 -10.32 16.65
N SER A 79 15.48 -8.99 16.71
CA SER A 79 14.71 -8.14 15.79
C SER A 79 15.46 -7.92 14.49
N PHE A 80 14.75 -7.64 13.39
CA PHE A 80 15.42 -7.35 12.12
C PHE A 80 16.27 -6.09 12.20
N SER A 81 17.48 -6.14 11.64
CA SER A 81 18.35 -4.97 11.57
C SER A 81 17.92 -4.02 10.45
N ASP A 82 17.80 -2.75 10.78
CA ASP A 82 17.67 -1.62 9.85
C ASP A 82 19.04 -1.09 9.38
N ARG A 83 20.15 -1.52 10.00
CA ARG A 83 21.50 -1.13 9.63
C ARG A 83 21.94 -1.78 8.33
N CYS A 84 23.01 -1.25 7.74
CA CYS A 84 23.58 -1.79 6.51
C CYS A 84 25.09 -1.68 6.40
N GLY A 85 25.83 -1.50 7.50
CA GLY A 85 27.29 -1.57 7.45
C GLY A 85 27.79 -3.02 7.39
N HIS A 86 29.06 -3.23 7.04
CA HIS A 86 29.67 -4.57 6.96
C HIS A 86 29.61 -5.29 8.32
N GLU A 87 29.62 -4.55 9.42
CA GLU A 87 29.58 -5.10 10.77
C GLU A 87 28.35 -5.97 11.06
N ILE A 88 27.25 -5.79 10.33
CA ILE A 88 26.05 -6.62 10.52
C ILE A 88 26.19 -8.02 9.90
N TYR A 89 27.16 -8.21 9.01
CA TYR A 89 27.48 -9.50 8.40
C TYR A 89 28.56 -10.24 9.18
N ASN A 90 29.23 -9.58 10.14
CA ASN A 90 30.26 -10.21 10.96
C ASN A 90 29.66 -11.34 11.79
N GLY A 91 30.21 -12.55 11.64
CA GLY A 91 29.73 -13.75 12.33
C GLY A 91 28.45 -14.36 11.74
N ILE A 92 27.99 -13.86 10.58
CA ILE A 92 26.91 -14.46 9.81
C ILE A 92 27.50 -15.12 8.57
N ASP A 93 27.24 -16.40 8.37
CA ASP A 93 27.58 -17.08 7.12
C ASP A 93 26.55 -16.70 6.05
N ALA A 94 26.85 -15.64 5.31
CA ALA A 94 25.97 -15.08 4.29
C ALA A 94 26.43 -15.40 2.87
N LYS A 95 27.59 -16.04 2.71
CA LYS A 95 28.23 -16.25 1.40
C LYS A 95 27.48 -17.32 0.60
N GLY A 96 26.95 -16.95 -0.57
CA GLY A 96 26.14 -17.83 -1.41
C GLY A 96 24.68 -17.98 -0.94
N GLU A 97 24.30 -17.31 0.15
CA GLU A 97 22.98 -17.43 0.77
C GLU A 97 22.05 -16.29 0.34
N SER A 98 20.73 -16.49 0.49
CA SER A 98 19.76 -15.39 0.50
C SER A 98 19.80 -14.71 1.85
N ILE A 99 19.77 -13.38 1.87
CA ILE A 99 19.56 -12.65 3.13
C ILE A 99 18.16 -12.07 3.24
N LEU A 100 17.58 -12.10 4.44
CA LEU A 100 16.33 -11.41 4.77
C LEU A 100 16.61 -10.17 5.61
N ALA A 101 16.35 -8.99 5.06
CA ALA A 101 16.58 -7.71 5.75
C ALA A 101 15.31 -6.85 5.84
N LEU A 102 15.29 -5.91 6.78
CA LEU A 102 14.21 -4.93 6.90
C LEU A 102 14.35 -3.85 5.83
N LYS A 103 13.22 -3.48 5.22
CA LYS A 103 13.11 -2.27 4.41
C LYS A 103 13.19 -1.07 5.34
N ASP A 104 14.36 -0.48 5.51
CA ASP A 104 14.49 0.82 6.15
C ASP A 104 15.28 1.76 5.24
N VAL A 105 14.56 2.67 4.58
CA VAL A 105 15.14 3.64 3.65
C VAL A 105 15.65 4.91 4.33
N THR A 106 15.32 5.14 5.61
CA THR A 106 15.80 6.31 6.36
C THR A 106 17.21 6.06 6.87
N HIS A 107 17.48 4.86 7.36
CA HIS A 107 18.82 4.47 7.83
C HIS A 107 19.69 3.89 6.72
N CYS A 108 19.10 3.17 5.75
CA CYS A 108 19.88 2.63 4.64
C CYS A 108 19.16 2.56 3.29
N LYS A 109 19.64 3.37 2.36
CA LYS A 109 19.21 3.30 0.95
C LYS A 109 19.47 1.91 0.36
N PHE A 110 18.55 1.43 -0.49
CA PHE A 110 18.64 0.12 -1.14
C PHE A 110 19.97 -0.12 -1.86
N ASN A 111 20.49 0.88 -2.57
CA ASN A 111 21.76 0.77 -3.29
C ASN A 111 22.94 0.44 -2.37
N LYS A 112 23.00 1.07 -1.19
CA LYS A 112 24.06 0.83 -0.21
C LYS A 112 23.93 -0.56 0.41
N ARG A 113 22.71 -0.94 0.84
CA ARG A 113 22.43 -2.28 1.39
C ARG A 113 22.79 -3.39 0.39
N ARG A 114 22.43 -3.19 -0.88
CA ARG A 114 22.75 -4.09 -1.99
C ARG A 114 24.25 -4.23 -2.20
N ALA A 115 24.98 -3.12 -2.26
CA ALA A 115 26.44 -3.14 -2.47
C ALA A 115 27.12 -3.96 -1.38
N ILE A 116 26.78 -3.71 -0.11
CA ILE A 116 27.39 -4.35 1.05
C ILE A 116 27.03 -5.84 1.14
N ALA A 117 25.78 -6.21 0.83
CA ALA A 117 25.38 -7.61 0.74
C ALA A 117 26.19 -8.37 -0.33
N ARG A 118 26.28 -7.79 -1.53
CA ARG A 118 27.06 -8.36 -2.63
C ARG A 118 28.55 -8.49 -2.27
N GLU A 119 29.14 -7.48 -1.65
CA GLU A 119 30.52 -7.50 -1.17
C GLU A 119 30.74 -8.55 -0.07
N SER A 120 29.71 -8.83 0.72
CA SER A 120 29.70 -9.93 1.71
C SER A 120 29.47 -11.31 1.09
N GLY A 121 29.36 -11.39 -0.25
CA GLY A 121 29.22 -12.63 -1.00
C GLY A 121 27.81 -13.23 -0.99
N THR A 122 26.79 -12.49 -0.57
CA THR A 122 25.40 -12.98 -0.63
C THR A 122 24.97 -13.23 -2.07
N ALA A 123 24.15 -14.25 -2.30
CA ALA A 123 23.66 -14.53 -3.64
C ALA A 123 22.51 -13.60 -4.04
N ASP A 124 21.61 -13.27 -3.10
CA ASP A 124 20.51 -12.33 -3.30
C ASP A 124 19.99 -11.73 -1.98
N MET A 125 18.91 -10.95 -2.08
CA MET A 125 18.26 -10.36 -0.92
C MET A 125 16.75 -10.31 -1.01
N LEU A 126 16.08 -10.81 0.03
CA LEU A 126 14.69 -10.48 0.34
C LEU A 126 14.62 -9.31 1.30
N ILE A 127 13.83 -8.32 0.93
CA ILE A 127 13.53 -7.15 1.73
C ILE A 127 12.10 -7.26 2.26
N LYS A 128 11.99 -7.37 3.57
CA LYS A 128 10.71 -7.33 4.29
C LYS A 128 10.21 -5.89 4.38
N THR A 129 8.96 -5.65 3.99
CA THR A 129 8.34 -4.33 4.14
C THR A 129 7.97 -4.01 5.58
N PHE A 130 7.77 -2.71 5.87
CA PHE A 130 7.01 -2.28 7.04
C PHE A 130 5.53 -2.69 6.95
N PRO A 131 4.78 -2.69 8.06
CA PRO A 131 3.40 -3.18 8.14
C PRO A 131 2.39 -2.56 7.16
N HIS A 132 2.69 -1.43 6.53
CA HIS A 132 1.69 -0.68 5.74
C HIS A 132 2.16 -0.22 4.34
N GLY A 133 3.21 -0.80 3.77
CA GLY A 133 3.65 -0.31 2.46
C GLY A 133 4.50 -1.26 1.63
N THR A 134 4.02 -1.57 0.42
CA THR A 134 4.86 -2.04 -0.69
C THR A 134 5.30 -0.84 -1.52
N GLY A 135 6.29 -0.09 -1.03
CA GLY A 135 7.02 0.81 -1.93
C GLY A 135 7.87 -0.02 -2.89
N GLY A 136 8.12 0.49 -4.10
CA GLY A 136 8.99 -0.14 -5.09
C GLY A 136 10.38 -0.49 -4.55
N LEU A 137 11.03 -1.44 -5.22
CA LEU A 137 12.41 -1.83 -4.94
C LEU A 137 13.23 -1.65 -6.21
N PHE A 138 14.26 -0.82 -6.10
CA PHE A 138 15.19 -0.58 -7.19
C PHE A 138 16.16 -1.76 -7.29
N GLY A 139 16.06 -2.49 -8.39
CA GLY A 139 16.90 -3.65 -8.68
C GLY A 139 18.29 -3.28 -9.18
N SER A 140 19.11 -4.31 -9.36
CA SER A 140 20.35 -4.29 -10.13
C SER A 140 20.35 -5.49 -11.07
N PRO A 141 20.84 -5.36 -12.32
CA PRO A 141 20.97 -6.50 -13.22
C PRO A 141 21.88 -7.60 -12.63
N ASN A 142 22.83 -7.24 -11.78
CA ASN A 142 23.85 -8.16 -11.25
C ASN A 142 23.60 -8.60 -9.80
N PHE A 143 22.42 -8.29 -9.24
CA PHE A 143 22.06 -8.71 -7.88
C PHE A 143 20.54 -8.71 -7.74
N THR A 144 19.95 -9.90 -7.67
CA THR A 144 18.51 -10.08 -7.55
C THR A 144 18.04 -9.62 -6.17
N MET A 145 16.93 -8.90 -6.16
CA MET A 145 16.30 -8.46 -4.93
C MET A 145 14.79 -8.68 -5.04
N GLY A 146 14.19 -9.10 -3.93
CA GLY A 146 12.76 -9.29 -3.80
C GLY A 146 12.18 -8.49 -2.63
N LEU A 147 10.91 -8.15 -2.73
CA LEU A 147 10.10 -7.56 -1.66
C LEU A 147 9.17 -8.60 -1.09
N THR A 148 9.22 -8.85 0.21
CA THR A 148 8.20 -9.65 0.90
C THR A 148 7.41 -8.79 1.88
N LYS A 149 6.13 -9.10 2.06
CA LYS A 149 5.26 -8.36 2.98
C LYS A 149 5.70 -8.56 4.44
N ASN A 150 5.31 -7.64 5.32
CA ASN A 150 5.69 -7.68 6.73
C ASN A 150 5.33 -9.02 7.40
N ARG A 151 4.09 -9.53 7.23
CA ARG A 151 3.68 -10.81 7.83
C ARG A 151 4.46 -12.00 7.27
N ALA A 152 4.69 -12.03 5.95
CA ALA A 152 5.50 -13.05 5.32
C ALA A 152 6.95 -13.04 5.86
N GLY A 153 7.55 -11.86 6.01
CA GLY A 153 8.85 -11.67 6.66
C GLY A 153 8.91 -12.19 8.10
N GLN A 154 7.86 -11.96 8.90
CA GLN A 154 7.77 -12.50 10.26
C GLN A 154 7.59 -14.03 10.26
N ASN A 155 6.80 -14.56 9.33
CA ASN A 155 6.63 -16.00 9.17
C ASN A 155 7.96 -16.67 8.85
N TYR A 156 8.78 -16.11 7.94
CA TYR A 156 10.13 -16.62 7.69
C TYR A 156 10.96 -16.72 8.96
N LEU A 157 10.99 -15.66 9.77
CA LEU A 157 11.75 -15.65 11.01
C LEU A 157 11.26 -16.72 12.00
N LYS A 158 9.93 -16.86 12.15
CA LYS A 158 9.32 -17.87 13.02
C LYS A 158 9.67 -19.29 12.56
N ILE A 159 9.61 -19.55 11.26
CA ILE A 159 9.91 -20.86 10.69
C ILE A 159 11.40 -21.16 10.76
N ARG A 160 12.26 -20.17 10.49
CA ARG A 160 13.73 -20.32 10.53
C ARG A 160 14.24 -20.72 11.90
N LYS A 161 13.60 -20.20 12.96
CA LYS A 161 13.88 -20.62 14.34
C LYS A 161 13.55 -22.09 14.59
N LYS A 162 12.54 -22.64 13.91
CA LYS A 162 12.12 -24.05 14.03
C LYS A 162 12.89 -24.99 13.09
N TYR A 163 13.25 -24.52 11.89
CA TYR A 163 13.83 -25.33 10.81
C TYR A 163 15.05 -24.65 10.16
N PRO A 164 16.15 -24.44 10.91
CA PRO A 164 17.24 -23.57 10.51
C PRO A 164 17.94 -23.94 9.19
N ARG A 165 17.87 -25.21 8.76
CA ARG A 165 18.58 -25.71 7.58
C ARG A 165 17.65 -26.14 6.44
N ASN A 166 16.37 -25.81 6.52
CA ASN A 166 15.47 -26.12 5.40
C ASN A 166 15.87 -25.31 4.17
N THR A 167 15.62 -25.89 3.00
CA THR A 167 15.89 -25.26 1.72
C THR A 167 14.74 -24.34 1.31
N PHE A 168 15.07 -23.31 0.55
CA PHE A 168 14.09 -22.45 -0.10
C PHE A 168 13.73 -23.01 -1.47
N ILE A 169 12.43 -23.07 -1.75
CA ILE A 169 11.94 -23.37 -3.09
C ILE A 169 11.35 -22.08 -3.66
N TRP A 170 11.91 -21.61 -4.77
CA TRP A 170 11.46 -20.40 -5.46
C TRP A 170 10.57 -20.75 -6.64
N SER A 171 9.42 -20.11 -6.76
CA SER A 171 8.57 -20.26 -7.92
C SER A 171 9.22 -19.58 -9.13
N LYS A 172 9.23 -20.30 -10.27
CA LYS A 172 9.71 -19.75 -11.55
C LYS A 172 8.69 -18.83 -12.21
N LYS A 173 7.42 -18.96 -11.82
CA LYS A 173 6.29 -18.21 -12.38
C LYS A 173 5.54 -17.51 -11.25
N PRO A 174 4.96 -16.33 -11.50
CA PRO A 174 4.08 -15.69 -10.55
C PRO A 174 2.79 -16.51 -10.39
N SER A 175 2.13 -16.32 -9.27
CA SER A 175 0.82 -16.88 -8.97
C SER A 175 -0.09 -15.79 -8.42
N THR A 176 -1.38 -15.91 -8.69
CA THR A 176 -2.40 -15.04 -8.10
C THR A 176 -2.54 -15.39 -6.63
N ILE A 177 -2.30 -14.42 -5.76
CA ILE A 177 -2.47 -14.58 -4.33
C ILE A 177 -3.32 -13.45 -3.75
N GLN A 178 -3.97 -13.73 -2.63
CA GLN A 178 -4.61 -12.69 -1.84
C GLN A 178 -3.53 -11.85 -1.13
N ILE A 179 -3.60 -10.51 -1.28
CA ILE A 179 -2.67 -9.59 -0.66
C ILE A 179 -3.06 -9.39 0.80
N GLU A 180 -2.08 -9.41 1.70
CA GLU A 180 -2.28 -8.95 3.08
C GLU A 180 -2.82 -7.51 3.10
N GLY A 181 -4.00 -7.31 3.70
CA GLY A 181 -4.68 -6.01 3.72
C GLY A 181 -5.29 -5.60 2.37
N GLY A 182 -5.33 -6.49 1.37
CA GLY A 182 -6.00 -6.23 0.09
C GLY A 182 -7.48 -5.92 0.28
N GLY A 183 -8.01 -4.98 -0.51
CA GLY A 183 -9.39 -4.50 -0.38
C GLY A 183 -9.67 -3.61 0.82
N HIS A 184 -8.72 -3.43 1.75
CA HIS A 184 -8.87 -2.37 2.75
C HIS A 184 -8.68 -1.02 2.09
N HIS A 185 -9.60 -0.10 2.37
CA HIS A 185 -9.36 1.31 2.10
C HIS A 185 -8.08 1.68 2.82
N SER A 186 -7.11 2.21 2.07
CA SER A 186 -5.94 2.87 2.65
C SER A 186 -6.39 4.17 3.29
N THR A 187 -7.14 4.08 4.39
CA THR A 187 -7.50 5.25 5.18
C THR A 187 -6.27 5.65 6.00
N PRO A 188 -5.95 6.95 6.05
CA PRO A 188 -5.09 7.44 7.12
C PRO A 188 -5.78 7.12 8.46
N HIS A 189 -4.95 6.88 9.48
CA HIS A 189 -5.33 6.54 10.85
C HIS A 189 -6.69 7.13 11.30
N PRO A 190 -7.60 6.35 11.94
CA PRO A 190 -8.99 6.73 12.21
C PRO A 190 -9.16 7.99 13.07
N SER A 191 -8.11 8.47 13.73
CA SER A 191 -8.11 9.71 14.52
C SER A 191 -8.31 10.98 13.69
N VAL A 192 -8.27 10.94 12.35
CA VAL A 192 -8.37 12.13 11.49
C VAL A 192 -9.74 12.30 10.83
N TRP A 193 -10.48 11.20 10.59
CA TRP A 193 -11.78 11.27 9.90
C TRP A 193 -12.87 11.97 10.72
N MET A 194 -12.83 11.89 12.05
CA MET A 194 -13.78 12.62 12.91
C MET A 194 -13.59 14.15 12.84
N ALA A 195 -12.41 14.64 12.48
CA ALA A 195 -12.13 16.09 12.47
C ALA A 195 -12.54 16.79 11.18
N SER A 196 -12.54 16.10 10.03
CA SER A 196 -12.73 16.75 8.72
C SER A 196 -14.08 16.48 8.05
N PHE A 197 -14.76 15.38 8.40
CA PHE A 197 -16.10 15.06 7.88
C PHE A 197 -17.19 15.02 8.96
N GLY A 198 -16.82 15.20 10.22
CA GLY A 198 -17.75 15.35 11.35
C GLY A 198 -18.88 16.34 11.06
N PRO A 199 -18.61 17.56 10.53
CA PRO A 199 -19.68 18.52 10.29
C PRO A 199 -20.62 18.10 9.14
N ILE A 200 -20.10 17.53 8.06
CA ILE A 200 -20.90 17.20 6.86
C ILE A 200 -21.77 15.96 7.10
N LEU A 201 -21.24 14.95 7.79
CA LEU A 201 -22.01 13.74 8.11
C LEU A 201 -23.03 14.00 9.23
N ILE A 202 -22.72 14.87 10.20
CA ILE A 202 -23.68 15.31 11.23
C ILE A 202 -24.77 16.19 10.61
N SER A 203 -24.46 17.09 9.66
CA SER A 203 -25.48 17.90 8.99
C SER A 203 -26.45 17.06 8.13
N LEU A 204 -25.97 16.03 7.41
CA LEU A 204 -26.84 15.13 6.65
C LEU A 204 -27.72 14.24 7.54
N LEU A 205 -27.22 13.82 8.71
CA LEU A 205 -28.03 13.10 9.70
C LEU A 205 -29.01 14.02 10.44
N LEU A 206 -28.66 15.29 10.67
CA LEU A 206 -29.53 16.27 11.31
C LEU A 206 -30.67 16.72 10.39
N GLU A 207 -30.43 16.91 9.08
CA GLU A 207 -31.48 17.19 8.09
C GLU A 207 -32.43 16.00 7.90
N ALA A 208 -31.92 14.77 7.90
CA ALA A 208 -32.76 13.56 7.85
C ALA A 208 -33.63 13.37 9.11
N THR A 209 -33.22 13.96 10.25
CA THR A 209 -33.99 13.90 11.50
C THR A 209 -34.96 15.07 11.63
N LEU A 210 -34.65 16.24 11.03
CA LEU A 210 -35.51 17.42 11.04
C LEU A 210 -36.65 17.36 10.02
N MET A 211 -36.54 16.59 8.94
CA MET A 211 -37.67 16.33 8.02
C MET A 211 -38.73 15.36 8.58
N ARG A 212 -38.72 15.07 9.89
CA ARG A 212 -39.71 14.19 10.54
C ARG A 212 -40.45 14.84 11.71
N ARG A 213 -40.43 16.18 11.83
CA ARG A 213 -41.06 16.90 12.93
C ARG A 213 -41.70 18.23 12.51
N ASP A 214 -42.80 18.12 11.78
CA ASP A 214 -43.98 19.00 11.90
C ASP A 214 -45.06 18.08 12.52
N ASP A 215 -45.75 18.31 13.64
CA ASP A 215 -46.40 19.51 14.17
C ASP A 215 -46.43 19.48 15.72
N ASN A 216 -46.19 20.62 16.36
CA ASN A 216 -47.08 21.26 17.35
C ASN A 216 -46.32 22.28 18.20
N TYR A 217 -46.63 23.54 17.93
CA TYR A 217 -46.27 24.70 18.73
C TYR A 217 -47.19 24.80 19.96
N HIS A 218 -46.60 25.03 21.14
CA HIS A 218 -47.25 25.84 22.18
C HIS A 218 -46.23 26.79 22.83
N THR A 219 -46.58 28.08 22.78
CA THR A 219 -46.07 29.23 23.55
C THR A 219 -46.32 29.01 25.06
N ASN A 220 -45.59 29.53 26.05
CA ASN A 220 -45.12 30.90 26.35
C ASN A 220 -44.11 30.85 27.55
N PRO A 221 -43.48 31.97 27.97
CA PRO A 221 -42.22 31.99 28.73
C PRO A 221 -42.38 32.31 30.23
N LYS A 222 -41.32 32.08 31.01
CA LYS A 222 -40.72 33.06 31.95
C LYS A 222 -39.60 32.47 32.84
N ASN A 223 -38.57 33.29 32.99
CA ASN A 223 -37.80 33.57 34.21
C ASN A 223 -36.53 32.78 34.60
N SER A 224 -35.57 33.62 34.97
CA SER A 224 -34.50 33.51 35.98
C SER A 224 -33.23 32.73 35.65
N SER A 225 -32.19 33.51 35.34
CA SER A 225 -30.77 33.24 35.59
C SER A 225 -30.51 32.84 37.05
N PRO A 226 -29.37 32.17 37.31
CA PRO A 226 -28.34 32.91 38.04
C PRO A 226 -26.89 32.65 37.59
N ASN A 227 -26.10 33.72 37.71
CA ASN A 227 -24.71 33.79 38.12
C ASN A 227 -23.83 32.54 37.93
N GLN A 228 -22.86 32.63 37.02
CA GLN A 228 -21.60 31.93 37.19
C GLN A 228 -20.39 32.86 37.03
N VAL A 229 -19.47 32.60 37.94
CA VAL A 229 -18.34 33.39 38.39
C VAL A 229 -17.18 33.28 37.39
N SER A 230 -16.59 34.43 37.09
CA SER A 230 -15.35 34.60 36.32
C SER A 230 -14.15 33.97 37.04
N LEU A 231 -13.36 33.17 36.31
CA LEU A 231 -11.97 32.84 36.64
C LEU A 231 -11.07 33.29 35.47
N PRO A 232 -9.86 33.83 35.77
CA PRO A 232 -9.03 34.47 34.75
C PRO A 232 -8.27 33.46 33.89
N ALA A 233 -8.30 33.68 32.57
CA ALA A 233 -7.48 32.99 31.59
C ALA A 233 -6.04 33.53 31.61
N MET A 234 -5.06 32.68 31.90
CA MET A 234 -3.66 32.98 31.58
C MET A 234 -3.38 32.57 30.13
N SER A 235 -3.23 33.58 29.27
CA SER A 235 -2.72 33.44 27.91
C SER A 235 -1.19 33.50 27.95
N LEU A 236 -0.53 32.38 27.69
CA LEU A 236 0.89 32.33 27.41
C LEU A 236 1.06 31.40 26.20
N PHE A 237 1.54 31.95 25.09
CA PHE A 237 2.49 31.38 24.12
C PHE A 237 2.40 32.16 22.80
N LYS A 238 3.28 33.16 22.66
CA LYS A 238 3.69 33.72 21.37
C LYS A 238 4.62 32.71 20.69
N SER A 239 4.35 32.37 19.43
CA SER A 239 5.30 31.66 18.57
C SER A 239 5.52 32.44 17.28
N ASN A 240 6.77 32.85 17.08
CA ASN A 240 7.27 33.54 15.89
C ASN A 240 7.32 32.58 14.69
N LYS A 241 6.65 32.94 13.59
CA LYS A 241 6.78 32.27 12.29
C LYS A 241 7.93 32.89 11.51
N ASN A 242 9.05 32.17 11.37
CA ASN A 242 9.95 32.35 10.23
C ASN A 242 9.65 31.24 9.21
N LYS A 243 8.96 31.60 8.12
CA LYS A 243 8.79 30.74 6.94
C LYS A 243 9.74 31.23 5.85
N THR A 244 10.78 30.47 5.54
CA THR A 244 11.51 30.56 4.27
C THR A 244 10.90 29.55 3.30
N SER A 245 10.20 30.05 2.29
CA SER A 245 9.66 29.25 1.18
C SER A 245 10.64 29.31 0.01
N SER A 246 11.27 28.19 -0.33
CA SER A 246 11.94 28.03 -1.63
C SER A 246 11.02 27.18 -2.51
N ALA A 247 10.30 27.82 -3.43
CA ALA A 247 9.56 27.15 -4.49
C ALA A 247 10.52 26.86 -5.65
N ALA A 248 10.76 25.59 -5.93
CA ALA A 248 11.39 25.16 -7.18
C ALA A 248 10.31 25.05 -8.26
N SER A 249 10.29 26.00 -9.19
CA SER A 249 9.45 26.00 -10.39
C SER A 249 10.00 25.03 -11.43
N THR A 250 9.25 23.98 -11.76
CA THR A 250 9.49 23.13 -12.94
C THR A 250 8.85 23.75 -14.19
N PRO A 251 9.46 23.65 -15.39
CA PRO A 251 8.97 24.32 -16.59
C PRO A 251 7.71 23.66 -17.18
N ALA A 252 6.79 24.50 -17.66
CA ALA A 252 5.52 24.12 -18.28
C ALA A 252 5.74 23.30 -19.57
N GLN A 253 5.04 22.17 -19.69
CA GLN A 253 4.95 21.39 -20.92
C GLN A 253 3.94 22.03 -21.88
N THR A 254 4.37 22.26 -23.13
CA THR A 254 3.53 22.75 -24.23
C THR A 254 2.52 21.67 -24.67
N PRO A 255 1.26 22.03 -24.98
CA PRO A 255 0.26 21.07 -25.46
C PRO A 255 0.64 20.52 -26.84
N ARG A 256 0.54 19.20 -27.01
CA ARG A 256 0.74 18.52 -28.29
C ARG A 256 -0.54 18.61 -29.13
N THR A 257 -0.43 19.06 -30.38
CA THR A 257 -1.54 19.12 -31.35
C THR A 257 -2.07 17.71 -31.63
N SER A 258 -3.37 17.50 -31.43
CA SER A 258 -4.05 16.24 -31.71
C SER A 258 -4.30 16.07 -33.21
N ILE A 259 -3.67 15.07 -33.83
CA ILE A 259 -4.03 14.61 -35.19
C ILE A 259 -5.33 13.83 -35.07
N GLN A 260 -6.38 14.34 -35.72
CA GLN A 260 -7.69 13.75 -35.79
C GLN A 260 -7.72 12.77 -36.96
N GLU A 261 -7.36 11.52 -36.71
CA GLU A 261 -7.51 10.44 -37.70
C GLU A 261 -8.94 9.90 -37.61
N GLN A 262 -9.72 10.16 -38.65
CA GLN A 262 -11.13 9.81 -38.76
C GLN A 262 -11.26 8.29 -38.92
N ARG A 263 -11.51 7.57 -37.83
CA ARG A 263 -11.85 6.14 -37.86
C ARG A 263 -13.28 5.97 -38.36
N THR A 264 -13.44 5.30 -39.50
CA THR A 264 -14.71 4.85 -40.06
C THR A 264 -15.47 4.01 -39.04
N ALA A 265 -16.67 4.44 -38.68
CA ALA A 265 -17.54 3.74 -37.73
C ALA A 265 -18.20 2.54 -38.41
N THR A 266 -17.76 1.32 -38.07
CA THR A 266 -18.54 0.11 -38.31
C THR A 266 -19.41 -0.14 -37.07
N PRO A 267 -20.74 -0.19 -37.18
CA PRO A 267 -21.60 -0.37 -36.02
C PRO A 267 -21.63 -1.84 -35.62
N ILE A 268 -20.78 -2.23 -34.67
CA ILE A 268 -21.02 -3.43 -33.88
C ILE A 268 -21.91 -3.00 -32.73
N GLN A 269 -23.16 -3.47 -32.72
CA GLN A 269 -24.07 -3.33 -31.58
C GLN A 269 -23.41 -3.95 -30.34
N ALA A 270 -22.71 -3.12 -29.56
CA ALA A 270 -22.27 -3.48 -28.23
C ALA A 270 -23.49 -3.36 -27.30
N THR A 271 -24.24 -4.45 -27.16
CA THR A 271 -25.30 -4.57 -26.16
C THR A 271 -24.70 -4.29 -24.79
N LYS A 272 -25.07 -3.15 -24.18
CA LYS A 272 -24.64 -2.82 -22.81
C LYS A 272 -25.15 -3.92 -21.88
N MET A 273 -24.22 -4.63 -21.25
CA MET A 273 -24.53 -5.68 -20.29
C MET A 273 -25.17 -5.06 -19.04
N THR A 274 -26.31 -5.58 -18.61
CA THR A 274 -26.94 -5.13 -17.36
C THR A 274 -26.13 -5.61 -16.14
N ARG A 275 -26.34 -4.98 -14.98
CA ARG A 275 -25.62 -5.31 -13.74
C ARG A 275 -25.77 -6.78 -13.37
N GLU A 276 -26.96 -7.34 -13.58
CA GLU A 276 -27.32 -8.71 -13.27
C GLU A 276 -26.58 -9.69 -14.21
N GLN A 277 -26.45 -9.34 -15.50
CA GLN A 277 -25.69 -10.12 -16.47
C GLN A 277 -24.18 -10.08 -16.17
N ALA A 278 -23.67 -8.94 -15.71
CA ALA A 278 -22.28 -8.82 -15.29
C ALA A 278 -21.98 -9.72 -14.08
N LEU A 279 -22.86 -9.71 -13.06
CA LEU A 279 -22.74 -10.58 -11.89
C LEU A 279 -22.84 -12.07 -12.26
N GLN A 280 -23.76 -12.45 -13.15
CA GLN A 280 -23.85 -13.83 -13.65
C GLN A 280 -22.57 -14.27 -14.39
N SER A 281 -21.98 -13.40 -15.21
CA SER A 281 -20.74 -13.73 -15.93
C SER A 281 -19.57 -13.98 -14.98
N ILE A 282 -19.49 -13.22 -13.88
CA ILE A 282 -18.45 -13.37 -12.85
C ILE A 282 -18.65 -14.70 -12.11
N MET A 283 -19.89 -15.04 -11.75
CA MET A 283 -20.20 -16.30 -11.07
C MET A 283 -19.92 -17.53 -11.95
N GLN A 284 -20.34 -17.53 -13.22
CA GLN A 284 -20.06 -18.64 -14.14
C GLN A 284 -18.55 -18.84 -14.38
N LYS A 285 -17.79 -17.75 -14.45
CA LYS A 285 -16.34 -17.83 -14.64
C LYS A 285 -15.64 -18.38 -13.40
N SER A 286 -16.12 -18.00 -12.19
CA SER A 286 -15.59 -18.51 -10.92
C SER A 286 -15.80 -20.01 -10.70
N MET A 287 -16.85 -20.60 -11.30
CA MET A 287 -17.13 -22.04 -11.17
C MET A 287 -16.37 -22.90 -12.18
N ARG A 288 -15.92 -22.35 -13.32
CA ARG A 288 -15.16 -23.11 -14.34
C ARG A 288 -13.68 -23.27 -14.02
N ASP A 289 -13.11 -22.42 -13.15
CA ASP A 289 -11.68 -22.40 -12.83
C ASP A 289 -11.32 -23.17 -11.55
N VAL A 290 -12.16 -24.11 -11.09
CA VAL A 290 -11.79 -25.03 -10.00
C VAL A 290 -11.14 -26.29 -10.60
N PRO A 291 -9.81 -26.47 -10.50
CA PRO A 291 -9.18 -27.69 -10.99
C PRO A 291 -9.64 -28.88 -10.13
N PHE A 292 -10.30 -29.85 -10.76
CA PHE A 292 -10.55 -31.17 -10.23
C PHE A 292 -9.17 -31.86 -10.09
N ALA A 293 -8.54 -31.75 -8.93
CA ALA A 293 -7.32 -32.49 -8.63
C ALA A 293 -7.71 -33.97 -8.46
N ALA A 294 -7.59 -34.74 -9.54
CA ALA A 294 -7.67 -36.19 -9.50
C ALA A 294 -6.52 -36.72 -8.62
N PHE A 295 -6.89 -37.26 -7.47
CA PHE A 295 -6.03 -38.05 -6.60
C PHE A 295 -5.95 -39.46 -7.20
N VAL A 296 -4.77 -39.88 -7.65
CA VAL A 296 -4.50 -41.28 -7.99
C VAL A 296 -3.52 -41.80 -6.94
N MET A 297 -3.96 -42.81 -6.19
CA MET A 297 -3.13 -43.64 -5.29
C MET A 297 -2.27 -44.60 -6.10
#